data_AF-A0AAW3WI85-F1
#
_entry.id   AF-A0AAW3WI85-F1
#
_cell.length_a   1.000
_cell.length_b   1.000
_cell.length_c   1.000
_cell.angle_alpha   90.00
_cell.angle_beta   90.00
_cell.angle_gamma   90.00
#
_symmetry.space_group_name_H-M   'P 1'
#
loop_
_entity.id
_entity.type
_entity.pdbx_description
1 polymer ?
#
loop_
_entity_poly.entity_id
_entity_poly.type
_entity_poly.pdbx_seq_one_letter_code
_entity_poly.pdbx_strand_id
1 'polypeptide(L)' 'MDKYQDILDKAFEAMENAYAPYSKYHVGSCVLTKDKKYFIGANIE' A
#
# COMPACT_ATOMS: atom_id res chain seq x y z
N MET A 1 12.73 16.57 0.25
CA MET A 1 11.49 15.90 -0.16
C MET A 1 11.85 14.49 -0.57
N ASP A 2 11.37 13.52 0.20
CA ASP A 2 11.77 12.12 0.12
C ASP A 2 11.45 11.48 -1.23
N LYS A 3 12.45 10.79 -1.78
CA LYS A 3 12.48 10.17 -3.12
C LYS A 3 11.31 9.19 -3.41
N TYR A 4 10.53 8.83 -2.39
CA TYR A 4 9.49 7.81 -2.45
C TYR A 4 8.17 8.25 -1.80
N GLN A 5 7.96 9.55 -1.56
CA GLN A 5 6.75 10.04 -0.90
C GLN A 5 5.47 9.60 -1.64
N ASP A 6 5.48 9.65 -2.97
CA ASP A 6 4.39 9.22 -3.84
C ASP A 6 4.04 7.72 -3.68
N ILE A 7 5.06 6.88 -3.50
CA ILE A 7 4.89 5.43 -3.28
C ILE A 7 4.33 5.19 -1.88
N LEU A 8 4.81 5.93 -0.87
CA LEU A 8 4.34 5.82 0.51
C LEU A 8 2.89 6.25 0.64
N ASP A 9 2.50 7.39 0.05
CA ASP A 9 1.13 7.89 0.08
C ASP A 9 0.14 6.86 -0.48
N LYS A 10 0.50 6.22 -1.60
CA LYS A 10 -0.29 5.14 -2.21
C LYS A 10 -0.35 3.87 -1.38
N ALA A 11 0.73 3.53 -0.67
CA ALA A 11 0.72 2.39 0.25
C ALA A 11 -0.21 2.66 1.44
N PHE A 12 -0.25 3.89 1.95
CA PHE A 12 -1.19 4.29 3.00
C PHE A 12 -2.65 4.30 2.50
N GLU A 13 -2.91 4.77 1.29
CA GLU A 13 -4.24 4.66 0.65
C GLU A 13 -4.68 3.19 0.53
N ALA A 14 -3.78 2.30 0.12
CA ALA A 14 -4.06 0.87 0.03
C ALA A 14 -4.45 0.26 1.38
N MET A 15 -3.75 0.66 2.45
CA MET A 15 -3.95 0.16 3.82
C MET A 15 -5.37 0.37 4.33
N GLU A 16 -6.09 1.39 3.86
CA GLU A 16 -7.49 1.63 4.22
C GLU A 16 -8.43 0.48 3.80
N ASN A 17 -8.03 -0.30 2.80
CA ASN A 17 -8.78 -1.46 2.31
C ASN A 17 -8.35 -2.79 2.96
N ALA A 18 -7.47 -2.76 3.97
CA ALA A 18 -7.03 -3.96 4.67
C ALA A 18 -8.20 -4.69 5.34
N TYR A 19 -8.30 -6.00 5.10
CA TYR A 19 -9.23 -6.87 5.81
C TYR A 19 -8.45 -7.71 6.82
N ALA A 20 -8.28 -7.20 8.04
CA ALA A 20 -7.51 -7.85 9.10
C ALA A 20 -8.33 -7.99 10.40
N PRO A 21 -9.47 -8.72 10.39
CA PRO A 21 -10.34 -8.82 11.56
C PRO A 21 -9.68 -9.58 12.72
N TYR A 22 -8.71 -10.46 12.46
CA TYR A 22 -8.08 -11.31 13.46
C TYR A 22 -6.92 -10.59 14.15
N SER A 23 -5.96 -10.07 13.39
CA SER A 23 -4.77 -9.41 13.97
C SER A 23 -4.99 -7.96 14.36
N LYS A 24 -5.97 -7.27 13.75
CA LYS A 24 -6.13 -5.81 13.78
C LYS A 24 -4.92 -5.04 13.25
N TYR A 25 -4.02 -5.70 12.52
CA TYR A 25 -2.82 -5.10 11.96
C TYR A 25 -3.03 -4.83 10.47
N HIS A 26 -3.26 -3.56 10.13
CA HIS A 26 -3.54 -3.15 8.75
C HIS A 26 -2.24 -2.90 8.01
N VAL A 27 -2.08 -3.54 6.84
CA VAL A 27 -0.88 -3.44 6.01
C VAL A 27 -1.29 -3.01 4.62
N GLY A 28 -0.64 -1.96 4.13
CA GLY A 28 -0.72 -1.51 2.74
C GLY A 28 0.64 -1.58 2.05
N SER A 29 0.63 -1.76 0.74
CA SER A 29 1.82 -1.86 -0.10
C SER A 29 1.59 -1.16 -1.45
N CYS A 30 2.66 -0.64 -2.02
CA CYS A 30 2.64 -0.03 -3.34
C CYS A 30 3.92 -0.40 -4.10
N VAL A 31 3.77 -0.76 -5.38
CA VAL A 31 4.87 -1.09 -6.29
C VAL A 31 4.81 -0.20 -7.51
N LEU A 32 5.93 0.48 -7.81
CA LEU A 32 6.15 1.21 -9.06
C LEU A 32 6.90 0.32 -10.06
N THR A 33 6.29 0.05 -11.20
CA THR A 33 6.90 -0.74 -12.27
C THR A 33 7.77 0.11 -13.20
N LYS A 34 8.57 -0.57 -14.04
CA LYS A 34 9.45 0.08 -15.04
C LYS A 34 8.67 0.90 -16.08
N ASP A 35 7.41 0.56 -16.36
CA ASP A 35 6.50 1.28 -17.25
C ASP A 35 5.70 2.39 -16.54
N LYS A 36 6.16 2.82 -15.35
CA LYS A 36 5.58 3.91 -14.54
C LYS A 36 4.13 3.65 -14.09
N LYS A 37 3.75 2.38 -13.93
CA LYS A 37 2.45 2.02 -13.34
C LYS A 37 2.61 1.73 -11.86
N TYR A 38 1.61 2.13 -11.09
CA TYR A 38 1.52 1.83 -9.68
C TYR A 38 0.55 0.67 -9.48
N PHE A 39 0.94 -0.28 -8.65
CA PHE A 39 0.08 -1.35 -8.16
C PHE A 39 0.01 -1.24 -6.65
N ILE A 40 -1.21 -1.22 -6.12
CA ILE A 40 -1.46 -1.16 -4.67
C ILE A 40 -2.02 -2.50 -4.18
N GLY A 41 -1.77 -2.82 -2.92
CA GLY A 41 -2.29 -4.03 -2.30
C GLY A 41 -2.36 -3.89 -0.78
N ALA A 42 -3.31 -4.61 -0.17
CA ALA A 42 -3.51 -4.65 1.27
C ALA A 42 -3.62 -6.11 1.74
N ASN A 43 -3.36 -6.36 3.03
CA ASN A 43 -3.54 -7.70 3.59
C ASN A 43 -5.03 -8.08 3.69
N ILE A 44 -5.28 -9.38 3.54
CA ILE A 44 -6.58 -10.03 3.73
C ILE A 44 -6.31 -11.28 4.58
N GLU A 45 -7.03 -11.41 5.69
CA GLU A 45 -6.95 -12.54 6.63
C GLU A 45 -8.23 -13.39 6.64
#